data_AF-A0A7S1LVI3-F1
#
_entry.id   AF-A0A7S1LVI3-F1
#
_cell.length_a   1.000
_cell.length_b   1.000
_cell.length_c   1.000
_cell.angle_alpha   90.00
_cell.angle_beta   90.00
_cell.angle_gamma   90.00
#
_symmetry.space_group_name_H-M   'P 1'
#
loop_
_entity.id
_entity.type
_entity.pdbx_description
1 polymer ?
#
loop_
_entity_poly.entity_id
_entity_poly.type
_entity_poly.pdbx_seq_one_letter_code
_entity_poly.pdbx_strand_id
1 'polypeptide(L)'
;NATNVSTGFGTVAHFTSDVDACPTGWTAAAGYTGRFLVPGFGSGGAVSNEAPPLESGEDRAHSHNYDTTFTTDSVSFAGVAGCCDHQPAGQSTVRVAGASTNATTGLPYVQMLTCANEEPTFEASMPAGALLFHQLRCPPGWSLADTVAGRLLVSLPAGGMPGASFGASSIDPSAQPPNPTHAHTVTGNFTPPAASVMLVSGGDATGYAKTATYRVDAPSAAATGDLPYTMLPMCQQDLDKGQNARFFEAATATALR
;
A
#
# COMPACT_ATOMS: atom_id res chain seq x y z
N ASN A 1 11.92 -9.30 38.96
CA ASN A 1 13.22 -8.95 38.35
C ASN A 1 13.00 -8.63 36.90
N ALA A 2 12.86 -7.35 36.56
CA ALA A 2 13.04 -6.93 35.17
C ALA A 2 14.53 -7.12 34.86
N THR A 3 14.85 -8.08 34.01
CA THR A 3 16.17 -8.18 33.41
C THR A 3 16.40 -6.89 32.62
N ASN A 4 17.46 -6.15 32.92
CA ASN A 4 17.85 -4.98 32.15
C ASN A 4 18.03 -5.42 30.69
N VAL A 5 17.13 -5.00 29.82
CA VAL A 5 17.26 -5.19 28.38
C VAL A 5 18.22 -4.11 27.89
N SER A 6 19.42 -4.48 27.45
CA SER A 6 20.29 -3.57 26.71
C SER A 6 19.98 -3.66 25.22
N THR A 7 20.10 -2.54 24.54
CA THR A 7 20.09 -2.45 23.07
C THR A 7 21.44 -1.96 22.61
N GLY A 8 21.88 -2.38 21.42
CA GLY A 8 23.14 -1.93 20.84
C GLY A 8 23.03 -0.57 20.15
N PHE A 9 24.19 0.03 19.84
CA PHE A 9 24.37 1.17 18.95
C PHE A 9 23.54 1.02 17.69
N GLY A 10 22.89 2.10 17.24
CA GLY A 10 22.10 2.13 16.00
C GLY A 10 20.75 1.42 16.07
N THR A 11 20.36 0.86 17.22
CA THR A 11 18.99 0.37 17.44
C THR A 11 18.02 1.54 17.38
N VAL A 12 16.92 1.39 16.63
CA VAL A 12 15.88 2.41 16.49
C VAL A 12 14.65 2.01 17.31
N ALA A 13 14.11 2.96 18.07
CA ALA A 13 12.91 2.77 18.87
C ALA A 13 11.98 3.98 18.80
N HIS A 14 10.69 3.73 19.03
CA HIS A 14 9.66 4.75 19.18
C HIS A 14 9.34 4.96 20.65
N PHE A 15 9.24 6.23 21.05
CA PHE A 15 8.92 6.66 22.41
C PHE A 15 7.52 7.25 22.46
N THR A 16 6.83 7.00 23.57
CA THR A 16 5.45 7.44 23.81
C THR A 16 5.32 8.96 23.79
N SER A 17 4.09 9.44 23.61
CA SER A 17 3.81 10.87 23.40
C SER A 17 4.06 11.77 24.62
N ASP A 18 4.36 11.18 25.78
CA ASP A 18 4.77 11.87 27.01
C ASP A 18 6.29 12.09 27.10
N VAL A 19 7.04 11.65 26.08
CA VAL A 19 8.49 11.82 25.99
C VAL A 19 8.82 12.88 24.94
N ASP A 20 9.25 14.05 25.40
CA ASP A 20 9.53 15.20 24.54
C ASP A 20 10.95 15.19 23.93
N ALA A 21 11.84 14.33 24.46
CA ALA A 21 13.23 14.23 24.03
C ALA A 21 13.76 12.81 24.21
N CYS A 22 14.74 12.43 23.38
CA CYS A 22 15.36 11.12 23.49
C CYS A 22 16.06 10.93 24.85
N PRO A 23 15.99 9.72 25.45
CA PRO A 23 16.69 9.44 26.69
C PRO A 23 18.20 9.64 26.56
N THR A 24 18.91 9.75 27.69
CA THR A 24 20.38 9.71 27.71
C THR A 24 20.90 8.48 26.97
N GLY A 25 21.91 8.67 26.13
CA GLY A 25 22.46 7.62 25.28
C GLY A 25 21.68 7.42 23.97
N TRP A 26 20.65 8.23 23.70
CA TRP A 26 19.87 8.19 22.46
C TRP A 26 19.81 9.57 21.80
N THR A 27 19.74 9.59 20.47
CA THR A 27 19.57 10.82 19.68
C THR A 27 18.32 10.73 18.82
N ALA A 28 17.66 11.87 18.59
CA ALA A 28 16.50 11.94 17.71
C ALA A 28 16.91 11.50 16.29
N ALA A 29 16.21 10.50 15.76
CA ALA A 29 16.47 9.95 14.45
C ALA A 29 15.79 10.82 13.37
N ALA A 30 16.27 12.06 13.23
CA ALA A 30 15.61 13.13 12.46
C ALA A 30 15.30 12.73 11.01
N GLY A 31 16.13 11.88 10.40
CA GLY A 31 15.93 11.37 9.04
C GLY A 31 14.68 10.50 8.84
N TYR A 32 14.02 10.07 9.92
CA TYR A 32 12.82 9.22 9.88
C TYR A 32 11.55 9.95 10.34
N THR A 33 11.67 11.24 10.68
CA THR A 33 10.55 12.05 11.15
C THR A 33 9.44 12.10 10.11
N GLY A 34 8.20 11.83 10.52
CA GLY A 34 7.04 11.84 9.62
C GLY A 34 7.04 10.71 8.59
N ARG A 35 7.84 9.66 8.76
CA ARG A 35 7.92 8.51 7.84
C ARG A 35 7.57 7.21 8.55
N PHE A 36 6.91 6.30 7.84
CA PHE A 36 6.71 4.93 8.31
C PHE A 36 8.05 4.17 8.27
N LEU A 37 8.42 3.50 9.35
CA LEU A 37 9.54 2.57 9.32
C LEU A 37 9.09 1.24 8.72
N VAL A 38 9.79 0.79 7.68
CA VAL A 38 9.52 -0.47 6.99
C VAL A 38 10.79 -1.33 7.05
N PRO A 39 10.69 -2.65 7.33
CA PRO A 39 11.82 -3.56 7.22
C PRO A 39 12.48 -3.48 5.84
N GLY A 40 13.78 -3.18 5.81
CA GLY A 40 14.56 -3.00 4.60
C GLY A 40 15.18 -4.29 4.07
N PHE A 41 15.56 -4.29 2.80
CA PHE A 41 16.42 -5.33 2.22
C PHE A 41 17.89 -4.98 2.42
N GLY A 42 18.70 -6.00 2.73
CA GLY A 42 20.15 -5.89 2.83
C GLY A 42 20.68 -5.14 4.06
N SER A 43 22.01 -5.04 4.13
CA SER A 43 22.80 -4.47 5.23
C SER A 43 23.31 -3.04 4.96
N GLY A 44 22.58 -2.27 4.14
CA GLY A 44 23.06 -1.05 3.49
C GLY A 44 22.57 0.29 4.06
N GLY A 45 22.01 0.31 5.27
CA GLY A 45 21.48 1.52 5.90
C GLY A 45 20.08 1.91 5.44
N ALA A 46 19.71 3.18 5.67
CA ALA A 46 18.36 3.69 5.46
C ALA A 46 18.06 4.06 4.00
N VAL A 47 16.93 3.60 3.48
CA VAL A 47 16.42 3.99 2.14
C VAL A 47 15.03 4.59 2.28
N SER A 48 14.87 5.87 1.96
CA SER A 48 13.56 6.53 2.00
C SER A 48 12.98 6.66 0.60
N ASN A 49 11.66 6.68 0.50
CA ASN A 49 11.03 7.09 -0.74
C ASN A 49 10.97 8.61 -0.90
N GLU A 50 10.65 9.03 -2.13
CA GLU A 50 10.59 10.45 -2.53
C GLU A 50 9.37 11.21 -1.98
N ALA A 51 8.41 10.52 -1.35
CA ALA A 51 7.28 11.21 -0.74
C ALA A 51 7.76 12.12 0.40
N PRO A 52 7.21 13.34 0.52
CA PRO A 52 7.57 14.23 1.61
C PRO A 52 7.05 13.68 2.94
N PRO A 53 7.76 13.89 4.06
CA PRO A 53 7.30 13.51 5.39
C PRO A 53 5.88 13.99 5.71
N LEU A 54 5.18 13.24 6.56
CA LEU A 54 3.90 13.66 7.10
C LEU A 54 4.09 14.74 8.16
N GLU A 55 3.28 15.79 8.07
CA GLU A 55 3.08 16.76 9.14
C GLU A 55 2.33 16.13 10.33
N SER A 56 2.28 16.84 11.47
CA SER A 56 1.63 16.30 12.67
C SER A 56 0.13 16.06 12.45
N GLY A 57 -0.31 14.82 12.62
CA GLY A 57 -1.72 14.41 12.43
C GLY A 57 -2.22 14.52 10.98
N GLU A 58 -1.31 14.64 10.01
CA GLU A 58 -1.66 14.78 8.61
C GLU A 58 -2.32 13.52 8.01
N ASP A 59 -3.53 13.66 7.50
CA ASP A 59 -4.17 12.63 6.70
C ASP A 59 -3.91 12.88 5.21
N ARG A 60 -2.95 12.16 4.63
CA ARG A 60 -2.57 12.31 3.22
C ARG A 60 -3.73 11.89 2.33
N ALA A 61 -4.14 12.81 1.45
CA ALA A 61 -5.15 12.55 0.44
C ALA A 61 -4.54 12.39 -0.96
N HIS A 62 -5.16 11.57 -1.81
CA HIS A 62 -4.76 11.39 -3.20
C HIS A 62 -5.98 11.22 -4.12
N SER A 63 -5.76 11.21 -5.43
CA SER A 63 -6.79 11.04 -6.46
C SER A 63 -6.28 10.18 -7.61
N HIS A 64 -7.21 9.70 -8.44
CA HIS A 64 -6.89 8.94 -9.63
C HIS A 64 -7.55 9.53 -10.87
N ASN A 65 -6.82 9.50 -11.98
CA ASN A 65 -7.40 9.72 -13.30
C ASN A 65 -8.04 8.42 -13.79
N TYR A 66 -9.07 8.52 -14.63
CA TYR A 66 -9.64 7.38 -15.34
C TYR A 66 -9.97 7.78 -16.77
N ASP A 67 -9.85 6.82 -17.68
CA ASP A 67 -10.14 7.00 -19.11
C ASP A 67 -10.58 5.67 -19.68
N THR A 68 -11.83 5.59 -20.14
CA THR A 68 -12.41 4.39 -20.74
C THR A 68 -13.29 4.75 -21.92
N THR A 69 -13.71 3.74 -22.66
CA THR A 69 -14.75 3.87 -23.68
C THR A 69 -15.82 2.80 -23.51
N PHE A 70 -17.04 3.11 -23.91
CA PHE A 70 -18.09 2.11 -24.06
C PHE A 70 -18.86 2.36 -25.35
N THR A 71 -19.44 1.31 -25.91
CA THR A 71 -20.25 1.41 -27.13
C THR A 71 -21.72 1.33 -26.75
N THR A 72 -22.53 2.27 -27.22
CA THR A 72 -23.98 2.21 -27.02
C THR A 72 -24.55 1.00 -27.75
N ASP A 73 -25.58 0.37 -27.19
CA ASP A 73 -26.37 -0.62 -27.90
C ASP A 73 -27.05 0.00 -29.13
N SER A 74 -27.22 -0.82 -30.16
CA SER A 74 -27.98 -0.45 -31.36
C SER A 74 -29.46 -0.76 -31.20
N VAL A 75 -30.32 0.10 -31.75
CA VAL A 75 -31.75 -0.15 -31.95
C VAL A 75 -32.13 0.14 -33.39
N SER A 76 -33.17 -0.55 -33.86
CA SER A 76 -33.74 -0.38 -35.20
C SER A 76 -35.16 0.15 -35.11
N PHE A 77 -35.56 0.96 -36.09
CA PHE A 77 -36.94 1.44 -36.21
C PHE A 77 -37.48 1.13 -37.61
N ALA A 78 -38.73 0.69 -37.67
CA ALA A 78 -39.48 0.57 -38.91
C ALA A 78 -40.15 1.91 -39.23
N GLY A 79 -40.20 2.33 -40.50
CA GLY A 79 -40.88 3.58 -40.88
C GLY A 79 -39.98 4.82 -40.87
N VAL A 80 -38.71 4.68 -40.48
CA VAL A 80 -37.76 5.79 -40.25
C VAL A 80 -36.77 5.98 -41.40
N ALA A 81 -36.55 4.98 -42.26
CA ALA A 81 -35.56 5.09 -43.33
C ALA A 81 -36.05 6.09 -44.40
N GLY A 82 -35.44 7.26 -44.48
CA GLY A 82 -35.86 8.33 -45.38
C GLY A 82 -35.25 9.69 -45.01
N CYS A 83 -35.92 10.79 -45.38
CA CYS A 83 -35.55 12.10 -44.86
C CYS A 83 -36.15 12.31 -43.46
N CYS A 84 -35.59 13.28 -42.75
CA CYS A 84 -36.29 14.07 -41.75
C CYS A 84 -36.25 13.55 -40.29
N ASP A 85 -35.65 12.38 -40.02
CA ASP A 85 -35.30 11.91 -38.66
C ASP A 85 -33.81 12.13 -38.33
N HIS A 86 -33.43 13.39 -38.10
CA HIS A 86 -32.06 13.78 -37.76
C HIS A 86 -31.79 13.86 -36.24
N GLN A 87 -32.79 13.54 -35.42
CA GLN A 87 -32.72 13.71 -33.96
C GLN A 87 -32.06 12.53 -33.23
N PRO A 88 -32.31 11.25 -33.59
CA PRO A 88 -31.66 10.14 -32.89
C PRO A 88 -30.16 10.11 -33.16
N ALA A 89 -29.37 9.93 -32.10
CA ALA A 89 -27.95 9.68 -32.24
C ALA A 89 -27.70 8.32 -32.92
N GLY A 90 -26.64 8.24 -33.73
CA GLY A 90 -26.13 6.95 -34.20
C GLY A 90 -25.49 6.16 -33.07
N GLN A 91 -25.46 4.84 -33.20
CA GLN A 91 -24.67 3.98 -32.36
C GLN A 91 -23.21 4.44 -32.41
N SER A 92 -22.60 4.71 -31.26
CA SER A 92 -21.20 5.13 -31.22
C SER A 92 -20.48 4.57 -30.01
N THR A 93 -19.15 4.56 -30.12
CA THR A 93 -18.26 4.47 -28.97
C THR A 93 -18.16 5.87 -28.34
N VAL A 94 -18.37 5.94 -27.03
CA VAL A 94 -18.31 7.16 -26.23
C VAL A 94 -17.13 7.04 -25.28
N ARG A 95 -16.30 8.09 -25.22
CA ARG A 95 -15.20 8.19 -24.25
C ARG A 95 -15.72 8.76 -22.93
N VAL A 96 -15.32 8.14 -21.83
CA VAL A 96 -15.60 8.56 -20.46
C VAL A 96 -14.26 8.73 -19.76
N ALA A 97 -13.90 9.97 -19.45
CA ALA A 97 -12.65 10.29 -18.79
C ALA A 97 -12.85 11.36 -17.72
N GLY A 98 -11.99 11.36 -16.71
CA GLY A 98 -12.03 12.32 -15.62
C GLY A 98 -10.98 12.04 -14.55
N ALA A 99 -11.10 12.75 -13.44
CA ALA A 99 -10.33 12.54 -12.23
C ALA A 99 -11.28 12.37 -11.05
N SER A 100 -10.94 11.50 -10.10
CA SER A 100 -11.61 11.47 -8.81
C SER A 100 -11.30 12.76 -8.05
N THR A 101 -12.17 13.12 -7.11
CA THR A 101 -11.78 14.10 -6.08
C THR A 101 -10.70 13.51 -5.19
N ASN A 102 -9.93 14.37 -4.53
CA ASN A 102 -8.99 13.92 -3.50
C ASN A 102 -9.76 13.25 -2.36
N ALA A 103 -9.26 12.11 -1.91
CA ALA A 103 -9.80 11.37 -0.79
C ALA A 103 -8.66 10.94 0.15
N THR A 104 -8.98 10.90 1.43
CA THR A 104 -8.10 10.43 2.51
C THR A 104 -7.76 8.95 2.36
N THR A 105 -6.56 8.55 2.80
CA THR A 105 -6.20 7.12 2.93
C THR A 105 -6.94 6.44 4.08
N GLY A 106 -7.45 7.20 5.05
CA GLY A 106 -8.14 6.72 6.24
C GLY A 106 -7.25 5.87 7.15
N LEU A 107 -5.93 5.92 6.97
CA LEU A 107 -4.99 5.10 7.71
C LEU A 107 -4.86 5.60 9.15
N PRO A 108 -5.28 4.82 10.16
CA PRO A 108 -5.07 5.21 11.53
C PRO A 108 -3.57 5.05 11.86
N TYR A 109 -2.93 6.13 12.26
CA TYR A 109 -1.55 6.10 12.73
C TYR A 109 -1.36 7.03 13.95
N VAL A 110 -0.29 6.80 14.69
CA VAL A 110 0.18 7.68 15.76
C VAL A 110 1.62 8.07 15.44
N GLN A 111 1.92 9.36 15.51
CA GLN A 111 3.30 9.83 15.42
C GLN A 111 3.96 9.73 16.79
N MET A 112 5.11 9.08 16.82
CA MET A 112 5.91 8.86 18.02
C MET A 112 7.31 9.42 17.80
N LEU A 113 7.94 9.89 18.87
CA LEU A 113 9.34 10.33 18.81
C LEU A 113 10.20 9.11 18.48
N THR A 114 10.93 9.18 17.36
CA THR A 114 11.84 8.11 16.95
C THR A 114 13.26 8.47 17.37
N CYS A 115 13.89 7.62 18.15
CA CYS A 115 15.27 7.79 18.59
C CYS A 115 16.14 6.62 18.14
N ALA A 116 17.44 6.89 17.99
CA ALA A 116 18.46 5.89 17.76
C ALA A 116 19.43 5.84 18.95
N ASN A 117 19.81 4.63 19.33
CA ASN A 117 20.73 4.40 20.42
C ASN A 117 22.17 4.73 19.99
N GLU A 118 22.87 5.54 20.77
CA GLU A 118 24.24 5.98 20.56
C GLU A 118 25.24 5.30 21.51
N GLU A 119 24.78 4.44 22.41
CA GLU A 119 25.66 3.69 23.30
C GLU A 119 26.62 2.82 22.49
N PRO A 120 27.95 2.91 22.70
CA PRO A 120 28.98 2.28 21.87
C PRO A 120 29.15 0.78 22.20
N THR A 121 28.03 0.07 22.34
CA THR A 121 27.97 -1.37 22.59
C THR A 121 27.12 -2.03 21.51
N PHE A 122 27.44 -3.26 21.12
CA PHE A 122 26.55 -4.09 20.30
C PHE A 122 25.87 -5.18 21.14
N GLU A 123 26.14 -5.20 22.45
CA GLU A 123 25.53 -6.13 23.39
C GLU A 123 24.05 -5.80 23.56
N ALA A 124 23.21 -6.66 23.01
CA ALA A 124 21.78 -6.61 23.19
C ALA A 124 21.30 -7.91 23.84
N SER A 125 20.72 -7.81 25.04
CA SER A 125 20.14 -8.95 25.74
C SER A 125 18.68 -9.10 25.38
N MET A 126 18.41 -9.76 24.26
CA MET A 126 17.05 -10.08 23.82
C MET A 126 16.85 -11.60 23.81
N PRO A 127 15.59 -12.10 23.74
CA PRO A 127 15.34 -13.51 23.45
C PRO A 127 15.55 -13.79 21.96
N ALA A 128 16.09 -14.97 21.64
CA ALA A 128 16.25 -15.40 20.26
C ALA A 128 14.96 -15.26 19.44
N GLY A 129 15.10 -14.80 18.19
CA GLY A 129 13.97 -14.46 17.33
C GLY A 129 13.39 -13.06 17.54
N ALA A 130 13.86 -12.29 18.53
CA ALA A 130 13.50 -10.88 18.67
C ALA A 130 13.89 -10.09 17.43
N LEU A 131 13.04 -9.14 17.05
CA LEU A 131 13.21 -8.27 15.88
C LEU A 131 13.47 -6.82 16.33
N LEU A 132 14.45 -6.16 15.73
CA LEU A 132 14.70 -4.73 15.94
C LEU A 132 15.08 -4.03 14.65
N PHE A 133 14.68 -2.76 14.52
CA PHE A 133 15.19 -1.89 13.48
C PHE A 133 16.60 -1.43 13.84
N HIS A 134 17.47 -1.38 12.83
CA HIS A 134 18.85 -0.93 13.00
C HIS A 134 19.26 0.03 11.88
N GLN A 135 19.94 1.13 12.21
CA GLN A 135 20.25 2.20 11.24
C GLN A 135 21.25 1.82 10.15
N LEU A 136 22.19 0.92 10.45
CA LEU A 136 23.29 0.56 9.54
C LEU A 136 23.20 -0.87 9.00
N ARG A 137 23.42 -1.85 9.87
CA ARG A 137 23.44 -3.29 9.57
C ARG A 137 23.18 -4.07 10.85
N CYS A 138 22.89 -5.37 10.73
CA CYS A 138 22.71 -6.19 11.92
C CYS A 138 24.02 -6.34 12.72
N PRO A 139 23.97 -6.18 14.06
CA PRO A 139 25.12 -6.36 14.91
C PRO A 139 25.55 -7.84 15.02
N PRO A 140 26.75 -8.14 15.55
CA PRO A 140 27.15 -9.52 15.80
C PRO A 140 26.12 -10.28 16.65
N GLY A 141 25.79 -11.52 16.25
CA GLY A 141 24.75 -12.33 16.88
C GLY A 141 23.32 -12.03 16.39
N TRP A 142 23.19 -11.20 15.36
CA TRP A 142 21.92 -10.89 14.71
C TRP A 142 22.03 -11.10 13.21
N SER A 143 20.97 -11.64 12.61
CA SER A 143 20.82 -11.86 11.18
C SER A 143 19.74 -10.95 10.59
N LEU A 144 19.84 -10.65 9.31
CA LEU A 144 18.81 -9.87 8.63
C LEU A 144 17.51 -10.71 8.50
N ALA A 145 16.38 -10.10 8.83
CA ALA A 145 15.06 -10.72 8.74
C ALA A 145 14.42 -10.47 7.36
N ASP A 146 15.03 -11.03 6.30
CA ASP A 146 14.59 -10.79 4.92
C ASP A 146 13.14 -11.21 4.63
N THR A 147 12.59 -12.15 5.40
CA THR A 147 11.21 -12.65 5.23
C THR A 147 10.15 -11.58 5.47
N VAL A 148 10.47 -10.52 6.22
CA VAL A 148 9.55 -9.41 6.50
C VAL A 148 9.90 -8.13 5.72
N ALA A 149 10.96 -8.15 4.91
CA ALA A 149 11.41 -7.00 4.15
C ALA A 149 10.33 -6.46 3.19
N GLY A 150 10.22 -5.14 3.14
CA GLY A 150 9.25 -4.41 2.34
C GLY A 150 7.80 -4.56 2.81
N ARG A 151 7.54 -4.99 4.06
CA ARG A 151 6.19 -5.19 4.61
C ARG A 151 5.98 -4.44 5.92
N LEU A 152 4.78 -3.89 6.11
CA LEU A 152 4.39 -3.37 7.42
C LEU A 152 4.16 -4.54 8.39
N LEU A 153 4.78 -4.48 9.56
CA LEU A 153 4.59 -5.47 10.62
C LEU A 153 3.29 -5.19 11.37
N VAL A 154 2.48 -6.23 11.57
CA VAL A 154 1.25 -6.17 12.38
C VAL A 154 1.32 -7.27 13.44
N SER A 155 0.87 -6.97 14.65
CA SER A 155 0.88 -7.92 15.76
C SER A 155 0.01 -9.15 15.46
N LEU A 156 0.51 -10.32 15.84
CA LEU A 156 -0.18 -11.60 15.66
C LEU A 156 -1.38 -11.70 16.61
N PRO A 157 -2.62 -11.87 16.11
CA PRO A 157 -3.77 -12.14 16.97
C PRO A 157 -3.68 -13.54 17.61
N ALA A 158 -4.40 -13.76 18.71
CA ALA A 158 -4.47 -15.07 19.36
C ALA A 158 -4.93 -16.15 18.37
N GLY A 159 -4.18 -17.25 18.27
CA GLY A 159 -4.45 -18.35 17.33
C GLY A 159 -4.11 -18.04 15.87
N GLY A 160 -3.54 -16.87 15.57
CA GLY A 160 -3.08 -16.53 14.23
C GLY A 160 -1.85 -17.35 13.79
N MET A 161 -1.61 -17.39 12.48
CA MET A 161 -0.43 -18.02 11.90
C MET A 161 0.74 -17.02 11.84
N PRO A 162 1.86 -17.24 12.56
CA PRO A 162 3.05 -16.40 12.45
C PRO A 162 3.56 -16.32 11.01
N GLY A 163 3.97 -15.14 10.56
CA GLY A 163 4.50 -14.93 9.21
C GLY A 163 3.46 -14.95 8.09
N ALA A 164 2.17 -15.09 8.41
CA ALA A 164 1.12 -14.89 7.42
C ALA A 164 1.23 -13.48 6.82
N SER A 165 1.17 -13.40 5.50
CA SER A 165 1.20 -12.14 4.75
C SER A 165 -0.07 -12.00 3.92
N PHE A 166 -0.50 -10.75 3.73
CA PHE A 166 -1.58 -10.39 2.83
C PHE A 166 -1.22 -9.10 2.11
N GLY A 167 -1.97 -8.78 1.06
CA GLY A 167 -1.78 -7.56 0.27
C GLY A 167 -0.85 -7.76 -0.91
N ALA A 168 -0.29 -6.65 -1.41
CA ALA A 168 0.58 -6.63 -2.57
C ALA A 168 1.96 -7.28 -2.27
N SER A 169 2.78 -7.38 -3.32
CA SER A 169 4.20 -7.71 -3.21
C SER A 169 4.91 -6.75 -2.25
N SER A 170 5.99 -7.24 -1.61
CA SER A 170 6.86 -6.40 -0.78
C SER A 170 7.38 -5.19 -1.57
N ILE A 171 7.50 -4.06 -0.87
CA ILE A 171 8.07 -2.82 -1.42
C ILE A 171 9.53 -3.06 -1.80
N ASP A 172 9.87 -3.11 -3.09
CA ASP A 172 11.25 -3.20 -3.56
C ASP A 172 11.86 -1.80 -3.70
N PRO A 173 12.85 -1.42 -2.87
CA PRO A 173 13.48 -0.10 -2.92
C PRO A 173 14.29 0.15 -4.21
N SER A 174 14.60 -0.90 -4.97
CA SER A 174 15.26 -0.79 -6.27
C SER A 174 14.28 -0.61 -7.44
N ALA A 175 12.98 -0.82 -7.21
CA ALA A 175 11.97 -0.66 -8.24
C ALA A 175 11.84 0.81 -8.68
N GLN A 176 11.45 1.02 -9.94
CA GLN A 176 11.21 2.34 -10.52
C GLN A 176 9.79 2.39 -11.09
N PRO A 177 8.88 3.23 -10.56
CA PRO A 177 9.08 4.11 -9.39
C PRO A 177 9.17 3.30 -8.08
N PRO A 178 9.89 3.81 -7.06
CA PRO A 178 10.06 3.10 -5.78
C PRO A 178 8.77 3.04 -4.96
N ASN A 179 7.78 3.89 -5.29
CA ASN A 179 6.52 3.97 -4.57
C ASN A 179 5.52 2.90 -5.03
N PRO A 180 4.90 2.15 -4.09
CA PRO A 180 3.77 1.31 -4.41
C PRO A 180 2.65 2.12 -5.05
N THR A 181 2.16 1.64 -6.18
CA THR A 181 1.00 2.21 -6.86
C THR A 181 -0.18 1.27 -6.72
N HIS A 182 -1.38 1.83 -6.79
CA HIS A 182 -2.63 1.07 -6.82
C HIS A 182 -3.61 1.74 -7.77
N ALA A 183 -4.65 0.99 -8.13
CA ALA A 183 -5.75 1.46 -8.97
C ALA A 183 -7.08 1.00 -8.36
N HIS A 184 -8.15 1.68 -8.76
CA HIS A 184 -9.52 1.35 -8.38
C HIS A 184 -10.35 1.09 -9.62
N THR A 185 -11.48 0.42 -9.44
CA THR A 185 -12.53 0.39 -10.46
C THR A 185 -13.50 1.53 -10.18
N VAL A 186 -13.57 2.49 -11.09
CA VAL A 186 -14.58 3.54 -11.10
C VAL A 186 -15.83 2.96 -11.77
N THR A 187 -16.98 3.09 -11.11
CA THR A 187 -18.26 2.61 -11.65
C THR A 187 -19.22 3.79 -11.77
N GLY A 188 -20.01 3.79 -12.84
CA GLY A 188 -21.00 4.83 -13.08
C GLY A 188 -22.11 4.33 -13.99
N ASN A 189 -23.23 5.04 -13.98
CA ASN A 189 -24.34 4.77 -14.88
C ASN A 189 -24.61 6.01 -15.73
N PHE A 190 -24.86 5.80 -17.01
CA PHE A 190 -25.26 6.85 -17.94
C PHE A 190 -26.51 6.40 -18.70
N THR A 191 -27.48 7.29 -18.80
CA THR A 191 -28.66 7.10 -19.64
C THR A 191 -28.70 8.26 -20.64
N PRO A 192 -28.50 7.99 -21.95
CA PRO A 192 -28.65 9.04 -22.95
C PRO A 192 -30.11 9.51 -22.97
N PRO A 193 -30.36 10.80 -23.21
CA PRO A 193 -31.73 11.30 -23.34
C PRO A 193 -32.45 10.61 -24.51
N ALA A 194 -33.77 10.45 -24.38
CA ALA A 194 -34.59 9.95 -25.46
C ALA A 194 -34.74 11.02 -26.56
N ALA A 195 -34.75 10.59 -27.82
CA ALA A 195 -35.08 11.41 -28.97
C ALA A 195 -36.42 10.96 -29.57
N SER A 196 -37.22 11.92 -30.07
CA SER A 196 -38.43 11.60 -30.82
C SER A 196 -38.08 11.13 -32.23
N VAL A 197 -38.86 10.18 -32.75
CA VAL A 197 -38.74 9.62 -34.09
C VAL A 197 -40.09 9.75 -34.78
N MET A 198 -40.14 10.27 -36.01
CA MET A 198 -41.38 10.43 -36.77
C MET A 198 -41.48 9.35 -37.86
N LEU A 199 -42.43 8.44 -37.72
CA LEU A 199 -42.62 7.34 -38.67
C LEU A 199 -43.53 7.82 -39.82
N VAL A 200 -42.96 8.35 -40.91
CA VAL A 200 -43.75 8.96 -41.99
C VAL A 200 -44.10 7.97 -43.09
N SER A 201 -43.12 7.24 -43.63
CA SER A 201 -43.32 6.12 -44.60
C SER A 201 -42.01 5.44 -45.02
N GLY A 202 -41.02 5.35 -44.13
CA GLY A 202 -39.70 4.82 -44.44
C GLY A 202 -39.60 3.29 -44.38
N GLY A 203 -38.51 2.74 -44.93
CA GLY A 203 -38.10 1.36 -44.67
C GLY A 203 -37.55 1.15 -43.25
N ASP A 204 -37.08 -0.05 -42.97
CA ASP A 204 -36.36 -0.35 -41.73
C ASP A 204 -34.96 0.30 -41.75
N ALA A 205 -34.57 0.97 -40.66
CA ALA A 205 -33.20 1.44 -40.47
C ALA A 205 -32.65 1.00 -39.11
N THR A 206 -31.34 0.77 -39.08
CA THR A 206 -30.59 0.24 -37.93
C THR A 206 -29.42 1.17 -37.60
N GLY A 207 -28.74 0.92 -36.47
CA GLY A 207 -27.55 1.70 -36.10
C GLY A 207 -27.86 2.96 -35.33
N TYR A 208 -29.05 3.09 -34.72
CA TYR A 208 -29.37 4.16 -33.79
C TYR A 208 -28.94 3.78 -32.38
N ALA A 209 -28.50 4.75 -31.58
CA ALA A 209 -28.19 4.54 -30.18
C ALA A 209 -29.47 4.26 -29.40
N LYS A 210 -29.50 3.15 -28.65
CA LYS A 210 -30.61 2.78 -27.79
C LYS A 210 -30.65 3.66 -26.54
N THR A 211 -31.84 4.11 -26.14
CA THR A 211 -32.03 4.70 -24.81
C THR A 211 -32.11 3.59 -23.76
N ALA A 212 -31.00 3.33 -23.08
CA ALA A 212 -30.88 2.38 -21.98
C ALA A 212 -29.95 2.94 -20.90
N THR A 213 -29.99 2.36 -19.69
CA THR A 213 -28.96 2.63 -18.69
C THR A 213 -27.73 1.80 -19.01
N TYR A 214 -26.65 2.48 -19.37
CA TYR A 214 -25.34 1.89 -19.59
C TYR A 214 -24.53 1.96 -18.30
N ARG A 215 -24.04 0.80 -17.86
CA ARG A 215 -23.03 0.73 -16.81
C ARG A 215 -21.67 0.97 -17.44
N VAL A 216 -20.89 1.86 -16.82
CA VAL A 216 -19.50 2.13 -17.17
C VAL A 216 -18.65 1.66 -16.01
N ASP A 217 -17.76 0.70 -16.28
CA ASP A 217 -16.69 0.32 -15.39
C ASP A 217 -15.38 0.78 -16.02
N ALA A 218 -14.61 1.59 -15.31
CA ALA A 218 -13.34 2.14 -15.78
C ALA A 218 -12.24 1.80 -14.76
N PRO A 219 -11.15 1.14 -15.13
CA PRO A 219 -9.98 1.12 -14.27
C PRO A 219 -9.43 2.54 -14.18
N SER A 220 -9.15 2.99 -12.96
CA SER A 220 -8.37 4.19 -12.77
C SER A 220 -6.92 3.93 -13.19
N ALA A 221 -6.21 4.99 -13.57
CA ALA A 221 -4.77 4.94 -13.67
C ALA A 221 -4.15 4.53 -12.32
N ALA A 222 -3.05 3.78 -12.38
CA ALA A 222 -2.25 3.49 -11.21
C ALA A 222 -1.67 4.79 -10.66
N ALA A 223 -1.83 5.02 -9.36
CA ALA A 223 -1.30 6.18 -8.66
C ALA A 223 -0.71 5.75 -7.31
N THR A 224 0.23 6.56 -6.83
CA THR A 224 0.80 6.44 -5.48
C THR A 224 -0.13 7.12 -4.48
N GLY A 225 -0.22 6.57 -3.26
CA GLY A 225 -0.88 7.25 -2.13
C GLY A 225 0.01 8.29 -1.45
N ASP A 226 1.26 8.43 -1.92
CA ASP A 226 2.29 9.34 -1.42
C ASP A 226 2.53 9.25 0.09
N LEU A 227 2.43 8.03 0.62
CA LEU A 227 2.78 7.73 1.99
C LEU A 227 4.30 7.64 2.11
N PRO A 228 4.92 8.47 2.97
CA PRO A 228 6.36 8.48 3.11
C PRO A 228 6.83 7.34 4.01
N TYR A 229 7.84 6.60 3.57
CA TYR A 229 8.45 5.54 4.35
C TYR A 229 9.97 5.64 4.31
N THR A 230 10.60 5.03 5.31
CA THR A 230 12.02 4.72 5.35
C THR A 230 12.21 3.26 5.64
N MET A 231 12.92 2.58 4.74
CA MET A 231 13.35 1.21 4.91
C MET A 231 14.64 1.16 5.74
N LEU A 232 14.62 0.39 6.83
CA LEU A 232 15.77 0.15 7.70
C LEU A 232 16.00 -1.35 7.87
N PRO A 233 17.25 -1.84 7.94
CA PRO A 233 17.53 -3.23 8.31
C PRO A 233 16.69 -3.68 9.51
N MET A 234 15.94 -4.77 9.33
CA MET A 234 15.26 -5.46 10.42
C MET A 234 16.11 -6.64 10.84
N CYS A 235 16.64 -6.58 12.05
CA CYS A 235 17.58 -7.55 12.57
C CYS A 235 16.86 -8.50 13.52
N GLN A 236 17.04 -9.79 13.27
CA GLN A 236 16.57 -10.87 14.11
C GLN A 236 17.72 -11.40 14.96
N GLN A 237 17.51 -11.53 16.27
CA GLN A 237 18.50 -12.16 17.12
C GLN A 237 18.65 -13.63 16.75
N ASP A 238 19.88 -14.05 16.54
CA ASP A 238 20.17 -15.45 16.25
C ASP A 238 19.71 -16.32 17.42
N LEU A 239 19.22 -17.52 17.10
CA LEU A 239 19.08 -18.57 18.11
C LEU A 239 20.46 -18.83 18.69
N ASP A 240 20.60 -18.76 20.02
CA ASP A 240 21.80 -19.24 20.71
C ASP A 240 22.19 -20.57 20.07
N LYS A 241 23.32 -20.57 19.34
CA LYS A 241 23.77 -21.71 18.54
C LYS A 241 24.04 -22.97 19.40
N GLY A 242 23.86 -22.88 20.72
CA GLY A 242 24.07 -23.96 21.69
C GLY A 242 22.83 -24.50 22.42
N GLN A 243 21.64 -23.89 22.39
CA GLN A 243 20.49 -24.39 23.20
C GLN A 243 19.20 -24.69 22.43
N ASN A 244 18.89 -23.97 21.34
CA ASN A 244 17.57 -24.08 20.70
C ASN A 244 17.53 -24.86 19.38
N ALA A 245 18.66 -25.39 18.91
CA ALA A 245 18.69 -26.27 17.73
C ALA A 245 17.85 -27.57 17.92
N ARG A 246 17.41 -27.89 19.14
CA ARG A 246 16.58 -29.07 19.44
C ARG A 246 15.07 -28.83 19.38
N PHE A 247 14.61 -27.57 19.28
CA PHE A 247 13.16 -27.28 19.29
C PHE A 247 12.54 -27.20 17.88
N PHE A 248 13.29 -26.78 16.86
CA PHE A 248 12.73 -26.65 15.50
C PHE A 248 12.66 -27.98 14.73
N GLU A 249 13.42 -29.01 15.09
CA GLU A 249 13.27 -30.36 14.52
C GLU A 249 11.99 -31.09 14.97
N ALA A 250 11.40 -30.69 16.10
CA ALA A 250 10.18 -31.32 16.62
C ALA A 250 8.88 -30.79 15.97
N ALA A 251 8.89 -29.54 15.47
CA ALA A 251 7.70 -28.92 14.88
C ALA A 251 7.43 -29.40 13.45
N THR A 252 8.46 -29.72 12.67
CA THR A 252 8.31 -30.29 11.31
C THR A 252 7.93 -31.77 11.31
N ALA A 253 8.20 -32.52 12.39
CA ALA A 253 7.86 -33.93 12.50
C ALA A 253 6.38 -34.21 12.84
N THR A 254 5.63 -33.20 13.31
CA THR A 254 4.22 -33.38 13.76
C THR A 254 3.19 -32.90 12.72
N ALA A 255 3.61 -32.22 11.64
CA ALA A 255 2.73 -31.78 10.56
C ALA A 255 2.58 -32.82 9.41
N LEU A 256 3.15 -34.01 9.57
CA LEU A 256 3.00 -35.16 8.66
C LEU A 256 2.66 -36.42 9.45
N ARG A 257 1.53 -36.42 10.16
CA ARG A 257 0.75 -37.62 10.52
C ARG A 257 -0.73 -37.29 10.55
#